data_AF-A0AB34VHY9-F1
#
_entry.id   AF-A0AB34VHY9-F1
#
_cell.length_a   1.000
_cell.length_b   1.000
_cell.length_c   1.000
_cell.angle_alpha   90.00
_cell.angle_beta   90.00
_cell.angle_gamma   90.00
#
_symmetry.space_group_name_H-M   'P 1'
#
loop_
_entity.id
_entity.type
_entity.pdbx_description
1 polymer ?
#
loop_
_entity_poly.entity_id
_entity_poly.type
_entity_poly.pdbx_seq_one_letter_code
_entity_poly.pdbx_strand_id
1 'polypeptide(L)'
;MSEKIPVGISACLLGESVRFDGGHKRLAFATEQLTPFVRFEPVCPEMAIGLPTPRPALRLVKQSDDDELHLCFSKEGGDDITDKMRDWSEKRVKSLHHLCGYILCAKSPSCGMERVRIYEPATNNNRKAGTGIFTRFLQREMPWLPLEEDGRLNDPTLRENFIGRICALHEFHEMWKKGLTRHGLIAFHSQYKLLLLAHSQKKYRELGPFVASMNQWESLEAFAFEYRNRLMDLMSQPASRTNHTNVLMHVQGYFRSQLSSPQRRELTSLIDCYRQGTQPLLAPITILKHYMAEYPHPWLTQQRYFDPYPEALRLRYGQ
;
A
#
# COMPACT_ATOMS: atom_id res chain seq x y z
N MET A 1 -12.03 -4.50 21.13
CA MET A 1 -12.07 -3.82 19.82
C MET A 1 -10.66 -3.86 19.26
N SER A 2 -10.44 -4.39 18.05
CA SER A 2 -9.11 -4.34 17.43
C SER A 2 -8.69 -2.87 17.26
N GLU A 3 -7.42 -2.56 17.48
CA GLU A 3 -6.87 -1.23 17.23
C GLU A 3 -7.04 -0.89 15.74
N LYS A 4 -7.46 0.33 15.40
CA LYS A 4 -7.64 0.76 14.01
C LYS A 4 -6.28 1.01 13.36
N ILE A 5 -6.15 0.69 12.08
CA ILE A 5 -4.90 0.86 11.33
C ILE A 5 -4.63 2.36 11.15
N PRO A 6 -3.49 2.91 11.62
CA PRO A 6 -3.16 4.32 11.42
C PRO A 6 -2.78 4.59 9.96
N VAL A 7 -3.45 5.52 9.30
CA VAL A 7 -3.21 5.88 7.89
C VAL A 7 -3.21 7.40 7.74
N GLY A 8 -2.16 7.94 7.14
CA GLY A 8 -2.11 9.36 6.78
C GLY A 8 -3.02 9.63 5.58
N ILE A 9 -3.61 10.81 5.51
CA ILE A 9 -4.44 11.18 4.36
C ILE A 9 -4.31 12.67 4.05
N SER A 10 -4.26 13.03 2.77
CA SER A 10 -4.42 14.43 2.37
C SER A 10 -5.77 14.95 2.88
N ALA A 11 -5.77 15.95 3.75
CA ALA A 11 -6.96 16.42 4.48
C ALA A 11 -8.17 16.74 3.57
N CYS A 12 -7.93 17.27 2.38
CA CYS A 12 -8.97 17.54 1.39
C CYS A 12 -9.77 16.30 0.95
N LEU A 13 -9.19 15.10 1.07
CA LEU A 13 -9.83 13.83 0.75
C LEU A 13 -10.82 13.37 1.83
N LEU A 14 -10.75 13.92 3.04
CA LEU A 14 -11.77 13.70 4.08
C LEU A 14 -12.95 14.67 3.99
N GLY A 15 -12.90 15.63 3.06
CA GLY A 15 -13.93 16.66 2.91
C GLY A 15 -13.59 18.00 3.55
N GLU A 16 -12.38 18.16 4.09
CA GLU A 16 -11.94 19.46 4.62
C GLU A 16 -11.73 20.48 3.50
N SER A 17 -12.25 21.70 3.71
CA SER A 17 -12.14 22.84 2.79
C SER A 17 -10.77 23.50 2.87
N VAL A 18 -9.73 22.77 2.47
CA VAL A 18 -8.31 23.20 2.57
C VAL A 18 -7.63 23.36 1.21
N ARG A 19 -8.35 23.14 0.10
CA ARG A 19 -7.79 23.31 -1.23
C ARG A 19 -7.55 24.78 -1.55
N PHE A 20 -6.69 25.03 -2.53
CA PHE A 20 -6.38 26.39 -3.00
C PHE A 20 -7.63 27.17 -3.44
N ASP A 21 -8.65 26.48 -3.96
CA ASP A 21 -9.93 27.04 -4.42
C ASP A 21 -10.99 27.15 -3.31
N GLY A 22 -10.66 26.84 -2.05
CA GLY A 22 -11.62 26.84 -0.94
C GLY A 22 -12.48 25.59 -0.86
N GLY A 23 -12.34 24.64 -1.79
CA GLY A 23 -13.13 23.41 -1.82
C GLY A 23 -12.45 22.23 -1.14
N HIS A 24 -13.02 21.05 -1.38
CA HIS A 24 -12.50 19.76 -0.96
C HIS A 24 -12.36 18.78 -2.14
N LYS A 25 -11.91 17.56 -1.86
CA LYS A 25 -11.83 16.45 -2.83
C LYS A 25 -12.21 15.13 -2.16
N ARG A 26 -13.32 15.14 -1.41
CA ARG A 26 -13.80 14.01 -0.62
C ARG A 26 -13.72 12.68 -1.39
N LEU A 27 -12.98 11.73 -0.84
CA LEU A 27 -12.87 10.37 -1.35
C LEU A 27 -13.89 9.49 -0.61
N ALA A 28 -14.96 9.09 -1.31
CA ALA A 28 -16.03 8.25 -0.75
C ALA A 28 -15.48 6.94 -0.18
N PHE A 29 -14.54 6.28 -0.88
CA PHE A 29 -13.91 5.06 -0.38
C PHE A 29 -13.27 5.21 1.01
N ALA A 30 -12.53 6.30 1.25
CA ALA A 30 -11.93 6.57 2.55
C ALA A 30 -13.01 6.87 3.62
N THR A 31 -13.90 7.81 3.31
CA THR A 31 -14.87 8.34 4.27
C THR A 31 -16.02 7.38 4.60
N GLU A 32 -16.42 6.52 3.66
CA GLU A 32 -17.61 5.66 3.81
C GLU A 32 -17.25 4.19 4.04
N GLN A 33 -16.13 3.70 3.50
CA GLN A 33 -15.78 2.26 3.54
C GLN A 33 -14.60 1.94 4.46
N LEU A 34 -13.55 2.78 4.51
CA LEU A 34 -12.35 2.50 5.31
C LEU A 34 -12.42 2.96 6.77
N THR A 35 -13.20 3.99 7.08
CA THR A 35 -13.32 4.58 8.43
C THR A 35 -13.57 3.57 9.57
N PRO A 36 -14.34 2.47 9.38
CA PRO A 36 -14.48 1.45 10.41
C PRO A 36 -13.17 0.73 10.79
N PHE A 37 -12.24 0.60 9.84
CA PHE A 37 -11.01 -0.20 9.97
C PHE A 37 -9.75 0.65 10.18
N VAL A 38 -9.80 1.91 9.74
CA VAL A 38 -8.66 2.82 9.66
C VAL A 38 -8.87 4.03 10.56
N ARG A 39 -7.81 4.46 11.25
CA ARG A 39 -7.73 5.77 11.91
C ARG A 39 -6.97 6.72 11.00
N PHE A 40 -7.68 7.68 10.43
CA PHE A 40 -7.07 8.67 9.54
C PHE A 40 -6.36 9.77 10.31
N GLU A 41 -5.16 10.13 9.84
CA GLU A 41 -4.40 11.30 10.30
C GLU A 41 -4.33 12.31 9.15
N PRO A 42 -5.26 13.29 9.09
CA PRO A 42 -5.32 14.25 8.01
C PRO A 42 -4.16 15.23 8.07
N VAL A 43 -3.59 15.53 6.91
CA VAL A 43 -2.54 16.55 6.76
C VAL A 43 -2.74 17.32 5.46
N CYS A 44 -2.66 18.65 5.55
CA CYS A 44 -2.50 19.54 4.41
C CYS A 44 -1.16 20.27 4.53
N PRO A 45 -0.13 19.87 3.78
CA PRO A 45 1.19 20.51 3.83
C PRO A 45 1.13 22.03 3.60
N GLU A 46 0.30 22.46 2.65
CA GLU A 46 0.16 23.87 2.27
C GLU A 46 -0.40 24.73 3.41
N MET A 47 -1.41 24.24 4.12
CA MET A 47 -1.94 24.92 5.32
C MET A 47 -0.92 24.89 6.45
N ALA A 48 -0.19 23.78 6.61
CA ALA A 48 0.75 23.60 7.70
C ALA A 48 1.99 24.51 7.60
N ILE A 49 2.35 24.95 6.39
CA ILE A 49 3.37 26.00 6.17
C ILE A 49 2.80 27.43 6.21
N GLY A 50 1.53 27.58 6.59
CA GLY A 50 0.88 28.88 6.82
C GLY A 50 0.18 29.50 5.62
N LEU A 51 -0.08 28.77 4.53
CA LEU A 51 -0.84 29.33 3.42
C LEU A 51 -2.34 29.41 3.75
N PRO A 52 -3.06 30.45 3.31
CA PRO A 52 -4.49 30.59 3.57
C PRO A 52 -5.33 29.66 2.67
N THR A 53 -6.63 29.60 2.96
CA THR A 53 -7.63 29.03 2.06
C THR A 53 -8.76 30.06 1.86
N PRO A 54 -9.04 30.50 0.61
CA PRO A 54 -8.36 30.15 -0.64
C PRO A 54 -6.96 30.78 -0.77
N ARG A 55 -6.19 30.34 -1.76
CA ARG A 55 -4.84 30.84 -2.11
C ARG A 55 -4.57 30.69 -3.61
N PRO A 56 -3.61 31.44 -4.19
CA PRO A 56 -3.18 31.20 -5.57
C PRO A 56 -2.65 29.77 -5.73
N ALA A 57 -2.92 29.16 -6.89
CA ALA A 57 -2.47 27.80 -7.17
C ALA A 57 -0.95 27.69 -7.15
N LEU A 58 -0.42 26.60 -6.59
CA LEU A 58 1.01 26.28 -6.64
C LEU A 58 1.35 25.44 -7.87
N ARG A 59 2.61 25.47 -8.29
CA ARG A 59 3.16 24.62 -9.35
C ARG A 59 4.57 24.15 -8.98
N LEU A 60 4.96 22.99 -9.52
CA LEU A 60 6.36 22.58 -9.50
C LEU A 60 7.08 23.23 -10.68
N VAL A 61 8.21 23.85 -10.43
CA VAL A 61 9.07 24.50 -11.43
C VAL A 61 10.41 23.79 -11.46
N LYS A 62 10.92 23.49 -12.66
CA LYS A 62 12.31 23.08 -12.86
C LYS A 62 13.04 24.21 -13.58
N GLN A 63 14.06 24.77 -12.94
CA GLN A 63 14.92 25.78 -13.54
C GLN A 63 15.94 25.11 -14.47
N SER A 64 16.47 25.84 -15.45
CA SER A 64 17.42 25.27 -16.43
C SER A 64 18.76 24.85 -15.80
N ASP A 65 19.15 25.54 -14.74
CA ASP A 65 20.47 25.42 -14.11
C ASP A 65 20.44 24.56 -12.84
N ASP A 66 19.29 23.95 -12.55
CA ASP A 66 19.06 23.16 -11.34
C ASP A 66 18.25 21.89 -11.65
N ASP A 67 18.71 20.75 -11.13
CA ASP A 67 18.01 19.48 -11.23
C ASP A 67 16.89 19.34 -10.19
N GLU A 68 16.84 20.22 -9.20
CA GLU A 68 15.81 20.23 -8.17
C GLU A 68 14.48 20.81 -8.66
N LEU A 69 13.41 20.38 -7.97
CA LEU A 69 12.08 20.97 -8.18
C LEU A 69 11.81 22.02 -7.11
N HIS A 70 11.30 23.14 -7.59
CA HIS A 70 10.88 24.29 -6.80
C HIS A 70 9.36 24.34 -6.72
N LEU A 71 8.83 24.69 -5.55
CA LEU A 71 7.41 24.89 -5.32
C LEU A 71 7.13 26.40 -5.31
N CYS A 72 6.52 26.89 -6.39
CA CYS A 72 6.27 28.32 -6.57
C CYS A 72 4.76 28.59 -6.73
N PHE A 73 4.35 29.82 -6.44
CA PHE A 73 3.02 30.27 -6.84
C PHE A 73 2.91 30.35 -8.37
N SER A 74 1.73 30.03 -8.89
CA SER A 74 1.47 29.99 -10.33
C SER A 74 1.24 31.35 -10.97
N LYS A 75 1.26 32.45 -10.22
CA LYS A 75 1.25 33.79 -10.83
C LYS A 75 2.64 34.11 -11.36
N GLU A 76 2.72 34.99 -12.35
CA GLU A 76 3.99 35.52 -12.84
C GLU A 76 4.73 36.24 -11.70
N GLY A 77 6.04 35.99 -11.56
CA GLY A 77 6.83 36.47 -10.41
C GLY A 77 6.37 35.91 -9.05
N GLY A 78 5.68 34.76 -9.03
CA GLY A 78 5.19 34.14 -7.81
C GLY A 78 6.31 33.67 -6.89
N ASP A 79 6.16 33.94 -5.60
CA ASP A 79 7.15 33.58 -4.57
C ASP A 79 7.49 32.08 -4.61
N ASP A 80 8.78 31.82 -4.41
CA ASP A 80 9.30 30.49 -4.16
C ASP A 80 9.12 30.14 -2.67
N ILE A 81 8.43 29.04 -2.40
CA ILE A 81 8.16 28.56 -1.03
C ILE A 81 8.77 27.17 -0.79
N THR A 82 9.73 26.77 -1.61
CA THR A 82 10.36 25.45 -1.58
C THR A 82 10.95 25.14 -0.22
N ASP A 83 11.75 26.04 0.35
CA ASP A 83 12.44 25.80 1.63
C ASP A 83 11.45 25.65 2.80
N LYS A 84 10.42 26.50 2.85
CA LYS A 84 9.34 26.37 3.84
C LYS A 84 8.69 24.99 3.79
N MET A 85 8.42 24.49 2.58
CA MET A 85 7.83 23.16 2.38
C MET A 85 8.80 22.04 2.75
N ARG A 86 10.09 22.16 2.38
CA ARG A 86 11.13 21.17 2.70
C ARG A 86 11.38 21.06 4.19
N ASP A 87 11.61 22.18 4.87
CA ASP A 87 11.87 22.25 6.31
C ASP A 87 10.72 21.66 7.13
N TRP A 88 9.48 22.01 6.75
CA TRP A 88 8.31 21.45 7.41
C TRP A 88 8.15 19.95 7.11
N SER A 89 8.34 19.54 5.85
CA SER A 89 8.21 18.14 5.44
C SER A 89 9.21 17.24 6.18
N GLU A 90 10.47 17.67 6.29
CA GLU A 90 11.50 16.90 6.99
C GLU A 90 11.16 16.67 8.47
N LYS A 91 10.66 17.71 9.16
CA LYS A 91 10.24 17.60 10.56
C LYS A 91 8.99 16.75 10.70
N ARG A 92 8.00 16.95 9.82
CA ARG A 92 6.71 16.27 9.90
C ARG A 92 6.84 14.77 9.66
N VAL A 93 7.60 14.35 8.64
CA VAL A 93 7.69 12.94 8.25
C VAL A 93 8.29 12.07 9.36
N LYS A 94 9.24 12.59 10.15
CA LYS A 94 9.80 11.91 11.33
C LYS A 94 8.73 11.55 12.37
N SER A 95 7.65 12.34 12.47
CA SER A 95 6.54 12.08 13.39
C SER A 95 5.47 11.13 12.82
N LEU A 96 5.67 10.57 11.63
CA LEU A 96 4.67 9.74 10.92
C LEU A 96 5.10 8.27 10.79
N HIS A 97 6.19 7.85 11.45
CA HIS A 97 6.72 6.48 11.37
C HIS A 97 5.76 5.40 11.90
N HIS A 98 4.75 5.79 12.68
CA HIS A 98 3.70 4.90 13.18
C HIS A 98 2.62 4.60 12.14
N LEU A 99 2.59 5.31 11.00
CA LEU A 99 1.61 5.07 9.96
C LEU A 99 1.86 3.73 9.25
N CYS A 100 0.76 3.07 8.86
CA CYS A 100 0.78 1.84 8.06
C CYS A 100 0.43 2.09 6.58
N GLY A 101 0.08 3.32 6.21
CA GLY A 101 -0.10 3.74 4.82
C GLY A 101 -0.40 5.24 4.71
N TYR A 102 -0.45 5.75 3.49
CA TYR A 102 -0.83 7.13 3.21
C TYR A 102 -1.65 7.26 1.93
N ILE A 103 -2.79 7.96 1.98
CA ILE A 103 -3.62 8.30 0.82
C ILE A 103 -3.39 9.75 0.42
N LEU A 104 -2.86 9.95 -0.79
CA LEU A 104 -2.40 11.23 -1.31
C LEU A 104 -3.41 11.85 -2.28
N CYS A 105 -3.55 13.18 -2.25
CA CYS A 105 -4.34 13.89 -3.25
C CYS A 105 -3.56 14.01 -4.56
N ALA A 106 -4.04 13.33 -5.60
CA ALA A 106 -3.42 13.31 -6.92
C ALA A 106 -3.24 14.70 -7.51
N LYS A 107 -2.16 14.87 -8.28
CA LYS A 107 -1.79 16.09 -9.03
C LYS A 107 -1.43 17.31 -8.17
N SER A 108 -1.47 17.22 -6.84
CA SER A 108 -1.02 18.31 -5.97
C SER A 108 0.49 18.50 -6.10
N PRO A 109 1.00 19.74 -6.23
CA PRO A 109 2.44 20.02 -6.22
C PRO A 109 3.08 19.77 -4.84
N SER A 110 2.27 19.62 -3.79
CA SER A 110 2.74 19.28 -2.44
C SER A 110 2.57 17.78 -2.15
N CYS A 111 1.40 17.20 -2.45
CA CYS A 111 1.04 15.84 -2.06
C CYS A 111 1.00 14.80 -3.20
N GLY A 112 1.01 15.20 -4.47
CA GLY A 112 0.87 14.24 -5.57
C GLY A 112 2.04 13.25 -5.59
N MET A 113 1.76 11.98 -5.83
CA MET A 113 2.76 10.91 -5.88
C MET A 113 3.39 10.78 -7.27
N GLU A 114 2.56 10.79 -8.31
CA GLU A 114 3.00 10.54 -9.67
C GLU A 114 2.35 11.54 -10.64
N ARG A 115 3.05 11.79 -11.76
CA ARG A 115 2.53 12.59 -12.88
C ARG A 115 2.08 13.99 -12.49
N VAL A 116 2.67 14.56 -11.43
CA VAL A 116 2.49 15.97 -11.07
C VAL A 116 3.10 16.84 -12.17
N ARG A 117 2.42 17.94 -12.52
CA ARG A 117 2.87 18.83 -13.58
C ARG A 117 4.10 19.61 -13.11
N ILE A 118 5.17 19.54 -13.91
CA ILE A 118 6.37 20.35 -13.80
C ILE A 118 6.34 21.37 -14.93
N TYR A 119 6.57 22.63 -14.58
CA TYR A 119 6.73 23.75 -15.50
C TYR A 119 8.23 24.06 -15.69
N GLU A 120 8.66 24.22 -16.94
CA GLU A 120 10.03 24.57 -17.31
C GLU A 120 10.02 25.94 -18.02
N PRO A 121 10.35 27.03 -17.30
CA PRO A 121 10.23 28.40 -17.84
C PRO A 121 11.08 28.62 -19.10
N ALA A 122 12.31 28.09 -19.13
CA ALA A 122 13.27 28.30 -20.22
C ALA A 122 12.78 27.80 -21.59
N THR A 123 11.98 26.73 -21.60
CA THR A 123 11.44 26.10 -22.82
C THR A 123 9.94 26.33 -22.98
N ASN A 124 9.32 27.03 -22.02
CA ASN A 124 7.88 27.14 -21.86
C ASN A 124 7.15 25.77 -21.91
N ASN A 125 7.81 24.72 -21.43
CA ASN A 125 7.33 23.35 -21.52
C ASN A 125 6.59 22.92 -20.23
N ASN A 126 5.70 21.95 -20.37
CA ASN A 126 4.98 21.34 -19.26
C ASN A 126 5.01 19.81 -19.39
N ARG A 127 5.58 19.12 -18.40
CA ARG A 127 5.60 17.65 -18.35
C ARG A 127 4.93 17.08 -17.11
N LYS A 128 4.29 15.91 -17.25
CA LYS A 128 3.63 15.19 -16.15
C LYS A 128 4.56 14.11 -15.60
N ALA A 129 5.64 14.54 -14.96
CA ALA A 129 6.70 13.66 -14.46
C ALA A 129 7.12 13.95 -13.02
N GLY A 130 6.46 14.90 -12.35
CA GLY A 130 6.80 15.31 -10.99
C GLY A 130 6.17 14.46 -9.90
N THR A 131 6.71 14.65 -8.71
CA THR A 131 6.18 14.20 -7.42
C THR A 131 6.18 15.42 -6.51
N GLY A 132 5.12 15.58 -5.73
CA GLY A 132 4.99 16.69 -4.80
C GLY A 132 6.06 16.67 -3.72
N ILE A 133 6.47 17.85 -3.24
CA ILE A 133 7.63 17.97 -2.35
C ILE A 133 7.45 17.14 -1.08
N PHE A 134 6.32 17.25 -0.38
CA PHE A 134 6.07 16.47 0.84
C PHE A 134 6.09 14.95 0.58
N THR A 135 5.52 14.52 -0.54
CA THR A 135 5.50 13.09 -0.91
C THR A 135 6.89 12.53 -1.16
N ARG A 136 7.82 13.33 -1.71
CA ARG A 136 9.22 12.89 -1.85
C ARG A 136 9.87 12.61 -0.50
N PHE A 137 9.60 13.42 0.52
CA PHE A 137 10.10 13.16 1.87
C PHE A 137 9.50 11.89 2.46
N LEU A 138 8.19 11.64 2.26
CA LEU A 138 7.57 10.37 2.68
C LEU A 138 8.26 9.16 2.05
N GLN A 139 8.48 9.19 0.73
CA GLN A 139 9.14 8.09 0.00
C GLN A 139 10.58 7.85 0.45
N ARG A 140 11.32 8.93 0.74
CA ARG A 140 12.72 8.85 1.16
C ARG A 140 12.87 8.31 2.59
N GLU A 141 12.12 8.86 3.54
CA GLU A 141 12.26 8.50 4.96
C GLU A 141 11.55 7.18 5.30
N MET A 142 10.47 6.85 4.59
CA MET A 142 9.66 5.66 4.84
C MET A 142 9.44 4.85 3.55
N PRO A 143 10.49 4.26 2.95
CA PRO A 143 10.37 3.48 1.72
C PRO A 143 9.46 2.24 1.85
N TRP A 144 9.22 1.77 3.08
CA TRP A 144 8.28 0.68 3.37
C TRP A 144 6.82 1.11 3.38
N LEU A 145 6.52 2.41 3.50
CA LEU A 145 5.16 2.90 3.69
C LEU A 145 4.35 2.76 2.38
N PRO A 146 3.20 2.06 2.39
CA PRO A 146 2.29 2.05 1.25
C PRO A 146 1.76 3.46 0.99
N LEU A 147 2.07 4.01 -0.18
CA LEU A 147 1.53 5.28 -0.68
C LEU A 147 0.60 4.97 -1.85
N GLU A 148 -0.56 5.62 -1.90
CA GLU A 148 -1.44 5.55 -3.06
C GLU A 148 -2.21 6.86 -3.25
N GLU A 149 -2.61 7.16 -4.48
CA GLU A 149 -3.40 8.36 -4.81
C GLU A 149 -4.89 8.08 -4.87
N ASP A 150 -5.70 9.09 -4.51
CA ASP A 150 -7.17 9.02 -4.54
C ASP A 150 -7.74 8.54 -5.89
N GLY A 151 -7.15 8.99 -7.01
CA GLY A 151 -7.59 8.57 -8.35
C GLY A 151 -7.23 7.11 -8.67
N ARG A 152 -6.08 6.64 -8.19
CA ARG A 152 -5.56 5.29 -8.43
C ARG A 152 -6.30 4.24 -7.59
N LEU A 153 -6.79 4.62 -6.42
CA LEU A 153 -7.69 3.79 -5.61
C LEU A 153 -9.04 3.50 -6.28
N ASN A 154 -9.35 4.08 -7.44
CA ASN A 154 -10.51 3.64 -8.24
C ASN A 154 -10.24 2.35 -9.01
N ASP A 155 -8.97 2.01 -9.28
CA ASP A 155 -8.59 0.72 -9.85
C ASP A 155 -8.75 -0.38 -8.78
N PRO A 156 -9.51 -1.45 -9.03
CA PRO A 156 -9.79 -2.48 -8.03
C PRO A 156 -8.53 -3.23 -7.59
N THR A 157 -7.60 -3.46 -8.51
CA THR A 157 -6.37 -4.22 -8.25
C THR A 157 -5.42 -3.39 -7.39
N LEU A 158 -5.24 -2.10 -7.70
CA LEU A 158 -4.43 -1.18 -6.89
C LEU A 158 -5.05 -0.96 -5.52
N ARG A 159 -6.39 -0.82 -5.46
CA ARG A 159 -7.12 -0.72 -4.19
C ARG A 159 -6.91 -1.96 -3.32
N GLU A 160 -7.10 -3.16 -3.87
CA GLU A 160 -6.85 -4.41 -3.15
C GLU A 160 -5.40 -4.49 -2.66
N ASN A 161 -4.44 -4.16 -3.51
CA ASN A 161 -3.03 -4.17 -3.16
C ASN A 161 -2.69 -3.21 -2.01
N PHE A 162 -3.16 -1.96 -2.09
CA PHE A 162 -2.96 -0.96 -1.04
C PHE A 162 -3.52 -1.45 0.30
N ILE A 163 -4.76 -1.96 0.31
CA ILE A 163 -5.38 -2.47 1.54
C ILE A 163 -4.63 -3.68 2.10
N GLY A 164 -4.25 -4.64 1.26
CA GLY A 164 -3.45 -5.79 1.70
C GLY A 164 -2.12 -5.37 2.33
N ARG A 165 -1.46 -4.35 1.78
CA ARG A 165 -0.20 -3.82 2.31
C ARG A 165 -0.37 -3.12 3.66
N ILE A 166 -1.38 -2.25 3.82
CA ILE A 166 -1.59 -1.56 5.11
C ILE A 166 -1.96 -2.55 6.22
N CYS A 167 -2.75 -3.59 5.91
CA CYS A 167 -3.10 -4.64 6.87
C CYS A 167 -1.84 -5.45 7.26
N ALA A 168 -1.05 -5.88 6.29
CA ALA A 168 0.19 -6.62 6.56
C ALA A 168 1.21 -5.80 7.36
N LEU A 169 1.38 -4.52 7.04
CA LEU A 169 2.28 -3.63 7.76
C LEU A 169 1.80 -3.39 9.20
N HIS A 170 0.50 -3.21 9.40
CA HIS A 170 -0.07 -3.07 10.74
C HIS A 170 0.13 -4.32 11.59
N GLU A 171 -0.16 -5.50 11.07
CA GLU A 171 0.09 -6.77 11.79
C GLU A 171 1.57 -6.95 12.12
N PHE A 172 2.46 -6.57 11.21
CA PHE A 172 3.90 -6.60 11.44
C PHE A 172 4.32 -5.64 12.56
N HIS A 173 3.83 -4.39 12.55
CA HIS A 173 4.09 -3.40 13.60
C HIS A 173 3.53 -3.85 14.96
N GLU A 174 2.34 -4.45 15.00
CA GLU A 174 1.75 -4.99 16.22
C GLU A 174 2.57 -6.16 16.79
N MET A 175 3.08 -7.04 15.94
CA MET A 175 3.98 -8.11 16.34
C MET A 175 5.29 -7.54 16.93
N TRP A 176 5.85 -6.50 16.29
CA TRP A 176 7.04 -5.83 16.81
C TRP A 176 6.78 -5.16 18.16
N LYS A 177 5.69 -4.40 18.29
CA LYS A 177 5.28 -3.67 19.51
C LYS A 177 5.07 -4.59 20.71
N LYS A 178 4.59 -5.82 20.50
CA LYS A 178 4.39 -6.84 21.56
C LYS A 178 5.68 -7.46 22.08
N GLY A 179 6.82 -7.18 21.44
CA GLY A 179 8.11 -7.76 21.77
C GLY A 179 8.64 -8.56 20.58
N LEU A 180 9.70 -8.06 19.98
CA LEU A 180 10.32 -8.68 18.82
C LEU A 180 11.02 -9.99 19.23
N THR A 181 10.65 -11.09 18.59
CA THR A 181 11.28 -12.40 18.82
C THR A 181 11.54 -13.10 17.48
N ARG A 182 12.58 -13.95 17.44
CA ARG A 182 12.88 -14.76 16.26
C ARG A 182 11.69 -15.63 15.88
N HIS A 183 11.05 -16.24 16.88
CA HIS A 183 9.85 -17.04 16.67
C HIS A 183 8.70 -16.23 16.09
N GLY A 184 8.44 -15.01 16.59
CA GLY A 184 7.40 -14.12 16.07
C GLY A 184 7.63 -13.73 14.60
N LEU A 185 8.88 -13.40 14.23
CA LEU A 185 9.25 -13.10 12.84
C LEU A 185 9.06 -14.30 11.91
N ILE A 186 9.49 -15.49 12.33
CA ILE A 186 9.30 -16.73 11.57
C ILE A 186 7.81 -17.06 11.42
N ALA A 187 7.04 -16.92 12.50
CA ALA A 187 5.60 -17.15 12.49
C ALA A 187 4.89 -16.19 11.53
N PHE A 188 5.18 -14.88 11.62
CA PHE A 188 4.66 -13.88 10.68
C PHE A 188 5.01 -14.23 9.23
N HIS A 189 6.29 -14.49 8.95
CA HIS A 189 6.72 -14.88 7.60
C HIS A 189 5.99 -16.12 7.07
N SER A 190 5.79 -17.12 7.93
CA SER A 190 5.10 -18.38 7.59
C SER A 190 3.61 -18.17 7.30
N GLN A 191 2.94 -17.29 8.04
CA GLN A 191 1.52 -16.97 7.86
C GLN A 191 1.24 -16.20 6.56
N TYR A 192 2.23 -15.44 6.07
CA TYR A 192 2.12 -14.66 4.86
C TYR A 192 2.62 -15.38 3.60
N LYS A 193 3.21 -16.58 3.72
CA LYS A 193 3.83 -17.33 2.61
C LYS A 193 2.98 -17.38 1.34
N LEU A 194 1.74 -17.85 1.43
CA LEU A 194 0.88 -17.98 0.24
C LEU A 194 0.54 -16.61 -0.39
N LEU A 195 0.34 -15.58 0.43
CA LEU A 195 0.08 -14.23 -0.05
C LEU A 195 1.30 -13.67 -0.77
N LEU A 196 2.49 -13.78 -0.19
CA LEU A 196 3.74 -13.31 -0.80
C LEU A 196 4.05 -14.05 -2.11
N LEU A 197 3.77 -15.35 -2.20
CA LEU A 197 3.88 -16.11 -3.45
C LEU A 197 2.92 -15.60 -4.53
N ALA A 198 1.71 -15.19 -4.16
CA ALA A 198 0.73 -14.60 -5.08
C ALA A 198 1.20 -13.25 -5.64
N HIS A 199 1.90 -12.45 -4.84
CA HIS A 199 2.52 -11.20 -5.30
C HIS A 199 3.75 -11.49 -6.18
N SER A 200 4.71 -12.27 -5.69
CA SER A 200 5.94 -12.55 -6.44
C SER A 200 6.64 -13.82 -5.96
N GLN A 201 6.61 -14.87 -6.78
CA GLN A 201 7.36 -16.10 -6.51
C GLN A 201 8.88 -15.87 -6.47
N LYS A 202 9.40 -15.00 -7.34
CA LYS A 202 10.83 -14.69 -7.41
C LYS A 202 11.30 -14.03 -6.12
N LYS A 203 10.70 -12.89 -5.74
CA LYS A 203 11.08 -12.15 -4.53
C LYS A 203 10.83 -12.97 -3.25
N TYR A 204 9.79 -13.82 -3.23
CA TYR A 204 9.58 -14.72 -2.09
C TYR A 204 10.72 -15.76 -1.92
N ARG A 205 11.24 -16.32 -3.02
CA ARG A 205 12.39 -17.24 -2.96
C ARG A 205 13.65 -16.52 -2.45
N GLU A 206 13.84 -15.26 -2.81
CA GLU A 206 14.94 -14.42 -2.33
C GLU A 206 14.81 -14.10 -0.83
N LEU A 207 13.58 -14.00 -0.29
CA LEU A 207 13.34 -13.82 1.15
C LEU A 207 13.72 -15.04 1.99
N GLY A 208 13.68 -16.26 1.44
CA GLY A 208 13.99 -17.48 2.20
C GLY A 208 15.40 -17.46 2.82
N PRO A 209 16.47 -17.33 2.01
CA PRO A 209 17.84 -17.20 2.51
C PRO A 209 18.03 -16.02 3.47
N PHE A 210 17.35 -14.89 3.20
CA PHE A 210 17.38 -13.72 4.10
C PHE A 210 16.79 -14.04 5.48
N VAL A 211 15.62 -14.68 5.54
CA VAL A 211 15.01 -15.09 6.83
C VAL A 211 15.88 -16.13 7.54
N ALA A 212 16.52 -17.03 6.80
CA ALA A 212 17.43 -18.03 7.36
C ALA A 212 18.71 -17.41 7.95
N SER A 213 19.17 -16.25 7.46
CA SER A 213 20.37 -15.58 7.97
C SER A 213 20.12 -14.71 9.21
N MET A 214 18.92 -14.70 9.79
CA MET A 214 18.56 -13.87 10.94
C MET A 214 19.51 -13.98 12.14
N ASN A 215 20.16 -15.13 12.35
CA ASN A 215 21.13 -15.32 13.42
C ASN A 215 22.49 -14.63 13.17
N GLN A 216 22.75 -14.16 11.96
CA GLN A 216 23.98 -13.47 11.55
C GLN A 216 23.89 -11.95 11.72
N TRP A 217 22.71 -11.43 12.07
CA TRP A 217 22.48 -9.99 12.24
C TRP A 217 22.89 -9.52 13.63
N GLU A 218 23.42 -8.29 13.71
CA GLU A 218 23.87 -7.66 14.95
C GLU A 218 22.76 -7.51 16.00
N SER A 219 21.54 -7.23 15.55
CA SER A 219 20.35 -7.08 16.38
C SER A 219 19.12 -7.55 15.64
N LEU A 220 18.12 -7.97 16.40
CA LEU A 220 16.86 -8.43 15.82
C LEU A 220 16.07 -7.25 15.23
N GLU A 221 16.22 -6.07 15.81
CA GLU A 221 15.63 -4.81 15.38
C GLU A 221 16.16 -4.39 14.01
N ALA A 222 17.48 -4.45 13.79
CA ALA A 222 18.07 -4.17 12.48
C ALA A 222 17.57 -5.16 11.42
N PHE A 223 17.49 -6.45 11.77
CA PHE A 223 16.91 -7.47 10.89
C PHE A 223 15.44 -7.17 10.56
N ALA A 224 14.61 -6.84 11.56
CA ALA A 224 13.20 -6.57 11.37
C ALA A 224 12.95 -5.31 10.54
N PHE A 225 13.80 -4.29 10.66
CA PHE A 225 13.75 -3.10 9.81
C PHE A 225 13.97 -3.47 8.33
N GLU A 226 15.02 -4.23 8.04
CA GLU A 226 15.32 -4.65 6.67
C GLU A 226 14.28 -5.64 6.12
N TYR A 227 13.81 -6.58 6.96
CA TYR A 227 12.72 -7.48 6.60
C TYR A 227 11.46 -6.71 6.18
N ARG A 228 11.10 -5.66 6.93
CA ARG A 228 9.93 -4.80 6.62
C ARG A 228 10.07 -4.14 5.26
N ASN A 229 11.24 -3.60 4.94
CA ASN A 229 11.51 -2.99 3.63
C ASN A 229 11.31 -3.99 2.49
N ARG A 230 11.91 -5.18 2.60
CA ARG A 230 11.79 -6.24 1.59
C ARG A 230 10.38 -6.80 1.48
N LEU A 231 9.68 -6.96 2.60
CA LEU A 231 8.28 -7.37 2.64
C LEU A 231 7.40 -6.38 1.87
N MET A 232 7.54 -5.08 2.15
CA MET A 232 6.72 -4.05 1.51
C MET A 232 7.09 -3.81 0.05
N ASP A 233 8.37 -3.94 -0.31
CA ASP A 233 8.83 -3.94 -1.70
C ASP A 233 8.29 -5.15 -2.48
N LEU A 234 8.25 -6.34 -1.87
CA LEU A 234 7.62 -7.52 -2.48
C LEU A 234 6.13 -7.29 -2.70
N MET A 235 5.41 -6.87 -1.66
CA MET A 235 3.96 -6.66 -1.72
C MET A 235 3.56 -5.45 -2.56
N SER A 236 4.47 -4.54 -2.89
CA SER A 236 4.20 -3.41 -3.80
C SER A 236 3.80 -3.86 -5.21
N GLN A 237 4.18 -5.08 -5.61
CA GLN A 237 3.76 -5.68 -6.87
C GLN A 237 2.34 -6.22 -6.71
N PRO A 238 1.36 -5.78 -7.52
CA PRO A 238 0.04 -6.40 -7.49
C PRO A 238 0.11 -7.89 -7.80
N ALA A 239 -0.69 -8.69 -7.09
CA ALA A 239 -0.71 -10.13 -7.29
C ALA A 239 -1.24 -10.47 -8.69
N SER A 240 -0.51 -11.34 -9.40
CA SER A 240 -0.87 -11.71 -10.76
C SER A 240 -1.79 -12.93 -10.78
N ARG A 241 -2.65 -13.02 -11.78
CA ARG A 241 -3.51 -14.20 -11.99
C ARG A 241 -2.72 -15.51 -12.09
N THR A 242 -1.57 -15.47 -12.75
CA THR A 242 -0.67 -16.63 -12.86
C THR A 242 -0.16 -17.06 -11.48
N ASN A 243 0.30 -16.12 -10.66
CA ASN A 243 0.80 -16.45 -9.32
C ASN A 243 -0.32 -16.92 -8.40
N HIS A 244 -1.50 -16.28 -8.44
CA HIS A 244 -2.68 -16.78 -7.74
C HIS A 244 -3.02 -18.21 -8.16
N THR A 245 -3.01 -18.51 -9.46
CA THR A 245 -3.27 -19.87 -9.96
C THR A 245 -2.29 -20.88 -9.37
N ASN A 246 -0.99 -20.57 -9.37
CA ASN A 246 0.03 -21.44 -8.78
C ASN A 246 -0.21 -21.66 -7.28
N VAL A 247 -0.58 -20.60 -6.55
CA VAL A 247 -0.93 -20.70 -5.12
C VAL A 247 -2.16 -21.58 -4.91
N LEU A 248 -3.22 -21.39 -5.69
CA LEU A 248 -4.46 -22.17 -5.59
C LEU A 248 -4.20 -23.67 -5.90
N MET A 249 -3.43 -23.98 -6.93
CA MET A 249 -3.04 -25.35 -7.27
C MET A 249 -2.16 -25.98 -6.18
N HIS A 250 -1.25 -25.20 -5.58
CA HIS A 250 -0.46 -25.66 -4.44
C HIS A 250 -1.35 -26.00 -3.23
N VAL A 251 -2.31 -25.13 -2.89
CA VAL A 251 -3.28 -25.37 -1.82
C VAL A 251 -4.13 -26.61 -2.11
N GLN A 252 -4.60 -26.79 -3.35
CA GLN A 252 -5.36 -27.98 -3.76
C GLN A 252 -4.62 -29.28 -3.41
N GLY A 253 -3.29 -29.30 -3.51
CA GLY A 253 -2.46 -30.46 -3.17
C GLY A 253 -2.61 -30.95 -1.73
N TYR A 254 -2.95 -30.07 -0.78
CA TYR A 254 -3.17 -30.44 0.63
C TYR A 254 -4.40 -31.32 0.84
N PHE A 255 -5.36 -31.27 -0.09
CA PHE A 255 -6.61 -32.02 -0.02
C PHE A 255 -6.58 -33.29 -0.87
N ARG A 256 -5.40 -33.70 -1.36
CA ARG A 256 -5.26 -34.81 -2.30
C ARG A 256 -5.80 -36.12 -1.73
N SER A 257 -5.57 -36.43 -0.46
CA SER A 257 -6.03 -37.69 0.15
C SER A 257 -7.48 -37.66 0.62
N GLN A 258 -8.07 -36.48 0.80
CA GLN A 258 -9.42 -36.28 1.33
C GLN A 258 -10.48 -36.20 0.23
N LEU A 259 -10.14 -35.56 -0.90
CA LEU A 259 -11.11 -35.34 -1.98
C LEU A 259 -11.19 -36.52 -2.95
N SER A 260 -12.41 -36.83 -3.40
CA SER A 260 -12.65 -37.78 -4.49
C SER A 260 -12.10 -37.27 -5.83
N SER A 261 -11.90 -38.18 -6.80
CA SER A 261 -11.45 -37.79 -8.15
C SER A 261 -12.37 -36.76 -8.84
N PRO A 262 -13.72 -36.87 -8.77
CA PRO A 262 -14.61 -35.84 -9.28
C PRO A 262 -14.40 -34.46 -8.62
N GLN A 263 -14.38 -34.39 -7.28
CA GLN A 263 -14.18 -33.14 -6.53
C GLN A 263 -12.84 -32.47 -6.86
N ARG A 264 -11.77 -33.25 -7.00
CA ARG A 264 -10.44 -32.72 -7.41
C ARG A 264 -10.50 -32.12 -8.80
N ARG A 265 -11.14 -32.80 -9.77
CA ARG A 265 -11.27 -32.29 -11.14
C ARG A 265 -12.10 -31.01 -11.20
N GLU A 266 -13.18 -30.95 -10.43
CA GLU A 266 -14.03 -29.75 -10.33
C GLU A 266 -13.24 -28.55 -9.80
N LEU A 267 -12.50 -28.73 -8.70
CA LEU A 267 -11.65 -27.67 -8.15
C LEU A 267 -10.56 -27.23 -9.14
N THR A 268 -9.90 -28.17 -9.83
CA THR A 268 -8.92 -27.83 -10.87
C THR A 268 -9.55 -27.04 -12.01
N SER A 269 -10.72 -27.47 -12.51
CA SER A 269 -11.46 -26.74 -13.54
C SER A 269 -11.81 -25.33 -13.10
N LEU A 270 -12.23 -25.15 -11.85
CA LEU A 270 -12.57 -23.83 -11.31
C LEU A 270 -11.35 -22.91 -11.21
N ILE A 271 -10.20 -23.44 -10.79
CA ILE A 271 -8.93 -22.71 -10.78
C ILE A 271 -8.52 -22.33 -12.22
N ASP A 272 -8.71 -23.22 -13.19
CA ASP A 272 -8.42 -22.95 -14.59
C ASP A 272 -9.37 -21.88 -15.18
N CYS A 273 -10.65 -21.87 -14.81
CA CYS A 273 -11.58 -20.80 -15.17
C CYS A 273 -11.12 -19.44 -14.62
N TYR A 274 -10.66 -19.40 -13.36
CA TYR A 274 -10.06 -18.19 -12.80
C TYR A 274 -8.81 -17.75 -13.59
N ARG A 275 -7.91 -18.69 -13.90
CA ARG A 275 -6.69 -18.42 -14.68
C ARG A 275 -7.02 -17.77 -16.03
N GLN A 276 -8.04 -18.30 -16.72
CA GLN A 276 -8.53 -17.79 -18.01
C GLN A 276 -9.34 -16.50 -17.87
N GLY A 277 -9.83 -16.18 -16.66
CA GLY A 277 -10.61 -14.98 -16.39
C GLY A 277 -12.09 -15.08 -16.55
N THR A 278 -12.61 -16.30 -16.72
CA THR A 278 -14.04 -16.54 -16.82
C THR A 278 -14.72 -16.63 -15.46
N GLN A 279 -13.94 -16.68 -14.37
CA GLN A 279 -14.42 -16.65 -12.99
C GLN A 279 -13.56 -15.70 -12.13
N PRO A 280 -14.15 -15.05 -11.10
CA PRO A 280 -13.40 -14.23 -10.17
C PRO A 280 -12.55 -15.09 -9.22
N LEU A 281 -11.52 -14.49 -8.61
CA LEU A 281 -10.64 -15.16 -7.63
C LEU A 281 -11.44 -15.75 -6.45
N LEU A 282 -12.53 -15.09 -6.06
CA LEU A 282 -13.37 -15.53 -4.95
C LEU A 282 -13.97 -16.94 -5.16
N ALA A 283 -14.23 -17.36 -6.39
CA ALA A 283 -14.85 -18.65 -6.66
C ALA A 283 -13.97 -19.83 -6.19
N PRO A 284 -12.71 -20.00 -6.66
CA PRO A 284 -11.84 -21.04 -6.13
C PRO A 284 -11.48 -20.84 -4.65
N ILE A 285 -11.38 -19.59 -4.16
CA ILE A 285 -11.13 -19.34 -2.72
C ILE A 285 -12.28 -19.88 -1.86
N THR A 286 -13.53 -19.69 -2.27
CA THR A 286 -14.70 -20.13 -1.50
C THR A 286 -14.72 -21.65 -1.36
N ILE A 287 -14.47 -22.38 -2.45
CA ILE A 287 -14.40 -23.85 -2.43
C ILE A 287 -13.22 -24.34 -1.56
N LEU A 288 -12.06 -23.68 -1.65
CA LEU A 288 -10.94 -24.01 -0.78
C LEU A 288 -11.24 -23.75 0.70
N LYS A 289 -11.88 -22.63 1.04
CA LYS A 289 -12.32 -22.34 2.42
C LYS A 289 -13.33 -23.38 2.92
N HIS A 290 -14.23 -23.86 2.06
CA HIS A 290 -15.14 -24.97 2.39
C HIS A 290 -14.36 -26.24 2.75
N TYR A 291 -13.41 -26.67 1.91
CA TYR A 291 -12.59 -27.85 2.20
C TYR A 291 -11.66 -27.66 3.42
N MET A 292 -11.18 -26.44 3.68
CA MET A 292 -10.44 -26.12 4.91
C MET A 292 -11.30 -26.27 6.17
N ALA A 293 -12.61 -26.00 6.08
CA ALA A 293 -13.52 -26.18 7.20
C ALA A 293 -13.87 -27.66 7.43
N GLU A 294 -14.04 -28.43 6.36
CA GLU A 294 -14.31 -29.88 6.44
C GLU A 294 -13.08 -30.69 6.85
N TYR A 295 -11.90 -30.31 6.34
CA TYR A 295 -10.61 -30.96 6.59
C TYR A 295 -9.57 -29.95 7.11
N PRO A 296 -9.66 -29.52 8.39
CA PRO A 296 -8.75 -28.54 8.94
C PRO A 296 -7.29 -28.97 8.87
N HIS A 297 -6.44 -28.11 8.30
CA HIS A 297 -4.99 -28.32 8.25
C HIS A 297 -4.29 -27.19 9.02
N PRO A 298 -3.57 -27.48 10.13
CA PRO A 298 -3.04 -26.45 11.04
C PRO A 298 -2.24 -25.34 10.36
N TRP A 299 -1.43 -25.71 9.35
CA TRP A 299 -0.65 -24.73 8.59
C TRP A 299 -1.48 -23.86 7.63
N LEU A 300 -2.53 -24.41 7.00
CA LEU A 300 -3.36 -23.66 6.04
C LEU A 300 -4.28 -22.68 6.75
N THR A 301 -4.82 -23.07 7.91
CA THR A 301 -5.71 -22.22 8.73
C THR A 301 -5.02 -20.93 9.17
N GLN A 302 -3.70 -20.92 9.25
CA GLN A 302 -2.92 -19.74 9.63
C GLN A 302 -2.57 -18.82 8.44
N GLN A 303 -2.88 -19.21 7.20
CA GLN A 303 -2.47 -18.45 6.02
C GLN A 303 -3.34 -17.21 5.81
N ARG A 304 -2.71 -16.04 5.82
CA ARG A 304 -3.37 -14.75 5.52
C ARG A 304 -3.87 -14.63 4.08
N TYR A 305 -3.49 -15.53 3.19
CA TYR A 305 -3.94 -15.53 1.80
C TYR A 305 -5.47 -15.60 1.63
N PHE A 306 -6.16 -16.35 2.50
CA PHE A 306 -7.61 -16.53 2.42
C PHE A 306 -8.37 -15.32 2.93
N ASP A 307 -7.86 -14.67 3.98
CA ASP A 307 -8.47 -13.52 4.65
C ASP A 307 -7.39 -12.44 4.93
N PRO A 308 -6.86 -11.77 3.88
CA PRO A 308 -5.74 -10.82 4.01
C PRO A 308 -6.15 -9.45 4.56
N TYR A 309 -7.44 -9.18 4.60
CA TYR A 309 -8.06 -7.94 5.06
C TYR A 309 -9.53 -8.21 5.43
N PRO A 310 -10.22 -7.28 6.11
CA PRO A 310 -11.62 -7.46 6.49
C PRO A 310 -12.55 -7.73 5.31
N GLU A 311 -13.35 -8.80 5.39
CA GLU A 311 -14.27 -9.22 4.33
C GLU A 311 -15.31 -8.16 3.96
N ALA A 312 -15.71 -7.33 4.93
CA ALA A 312 -16.66 -6.24 4.74
C ALA A 312 -16.22 -5.19 3.69
N LEU A 313 -14.94 -5.13 3.33
CA LEU A 313 -14.44 -4.27 2.25
C LEU A 313 -14.73 -4.81 0.84
N ARG A 314 -15.17 -6.06 0.71
CA ARG A 314 -15.64 -6.70 -0.53
C ARG A 314 -14.67 -6.59 -1.73
N LEU A 315 -13.36 -6.65 -1.49
CA LEU A 315 -12.34 -6.38 -2.51
C LEU A 315 -12.14 -7.50 -3.55
N ARG A 316 -12.55 -8.74 -3.27
CA ARG A 316 -12.44 -9.89 -4.21
C ARG A 316 -13.74 -10.28 -4.90
N TYR A 317 -14.83 -9.58 -4.61
CA TYR A 317 -16.11 -9.80 -5.25
C TYR A 317 -15.99 -9.22 -6.65
N GLY A 318 -16.07 -10.06 -7.69
CA GLY A 318 -15.78 -9.68 -9.07
C GLY A 318 -16.48 -8.37 -9.47
N GLN A 319 -15.77 -7.52 -10.19
CA GLN A 319 -16.31 -6.30 -10.77
C GLN A 319 -16.66 -6.49 -12.24
#